data_AF-A0AAJ2PZ96-F1
#
_entry.id   AF-A0AAJ2PZ96-F1
#
_cell.length_a   1.000
_cell.length_b   1.000
_cell.length_c   1.000
_cell.angle_alpha   90.00
_cell.angle_beta   90.00
_cell.angle_gamma   90.00
#
_symmetry.space_group_name_H-M   'P 1'
#
loop_
_entity.id
_entity.type
_entity.pdbx_description
1 polymer ?
#
loop_
_entity_poly.entity_id
_entity_poly.type
_entity_poly.pdbx_seq_one_letter_code
_entity_poly.pdbx_strand_id
1 'polypeptide(L)'
;MSGLRVIPTWRHGQERLYVCRSDGRNIAWYDREAGRVNLLSEEHREDVLAVLGPFVTGQVTVGPPPVRAISAGAGTRRNGTP
;
A
#
# COMPACT_ATOMS: atom_id res chain seq x y z
N MET A 1 11.67 12.84 -14.24
CA MET A 1 10.34 12.22 -14.47
C MET A 1 10.50 10.74 -14.22
N SER A 2 10.13 10.29 -13.04
CA SER A 2 10.12 8.90 -12.64
C SER A 2 9.19 8.15 -13.58
N GLY A 3 9.72 7.29 -14.46
CA GLY A 3 8.91 6.42 -15.34
C GLY A 3 8.17 5.33 -14.54
N LEU A 4 7.45 5.73 -13.48
CA LEU A 4 6.73 4.87 -12.57
C LEU A 4 5.24 5.14 -12.72
N ARG A 5 4.48 4.06 -12.79
CA ARG A 5 3.03 4.07 -12.90
C ARG A 5 2.42 3.49 -11.65
N VAL A 6 1.53 4.26 -11.03
CA VAL A 6 0.71 3.81 -9.91
C VAL A 6 -0.59 3.22 -10.46
N ILE A 7 -0.86 1.97 -10.10
CA ILE A 7 -2.06 1.23 -10.51
C ILE A 7 -2.87 0.96 -9.25
N PRO A 8 -3.98 1.69 -9.01
CA PRO A 8 -4.90 1.37 -7.94
C PRO A 8 -5.63 0.06 -8.27
N THR A 9 -5.61 -0.88 -7.33
CA THR A 9 -6.38 -2.12 -7.40
C THR A 9 -7.30 -2.22 -6.19
N TRP A 10 -8.54 -2.64 -6.41
CA TRP A 10 -9.51 -2.93 -5.37
C TRP A 10 -9.68 -4.45 -5.28
N ARG A 11 -9.29 -5.04 -4.16
CA ARG A 11 -9.41 -6.48 -3.92
C ARG A 11 -10.03 -6.73 -2.55
N HIS A 12 -11.18 -7.41 -2.50
CA HIS A 12 -11.90 -7.74 -1.26
C HIS A 12 -12.15 -6.53 -0.33
N GLY A 13 -12.44 -5.35 -0.88
CA GLY A 13 -12.63 -4.13 -0.10
C GLY A 13 -11.35 -3.44 0.37
N GLN A 14 -10.19 -4.06 0.15
CA GLN A 14 -8.88 -3.45 0.37
C GLN A 14 -8.42 -2.78 -0.93
N GLU A 15 -7.99 -1.52 -0.89
CA GLU A 15 -7.27 -0.96 -2.04
C GLU A 15 -5.78 -1.06 -1.81
N ARG A 16 -5.11 -1.42 -2.89
CA ARG A 16 -3.66 -1.48 -2.95
C ARG A 16 -3.20 -0.68 -4.16
N LEU A 17 -2.16 0.09 -3.99
CA LEU A 17 -1.54 0.83 -5.08
C LEU A 17 -0.28 0.09 -5.51
N TYR A 18 -0.28 -0.45 -6.71
CA TYR A 18 0.87 -1.11 -7.29
C TYR A 18 1.73 -0.10 -8.04
N VAL A 19 3.04 -0.15 -7.84
CA VAL A 19 3.99 0.72 -8.53
C VAL A 19 4.74 -0.13 -9.54
N CYS A 20 4.39 0.05 -10.80
CA CYS A 20 5.05 -0.60 -11.92
C CYS A 20 6.02 0.38 -12.59
N ARG A 21 7.22 -0.09 -12.91
CA ARG A 21 8.16 0.66 -13.75
C ARG A 21 7.68 0.63 -15.21
N SER A 22 8.16 1.55 -16.05
CA SER A 22 7.97 1.53 -17.51
C SER A 22 8.30 0.18 -18.17
N ASP A 23 9.20 -0.60 -17.57
CA ASP A 23 9.54 -1.96 -17.99
C ASP A 23 8.43 -3.00 -17.70
N GLY A 24 7.32 -2.62 -17.07
CA GLY A 24 6.20 -3.50 -16.69
C GLY A 24 6.45 -4.30 -15.42
N ARG A 25 7.63 -4.18 -14.81
CA ARG A 25 7.96 -4.87 -13.56
C ARG A 25 7.39 -4.11 -12.37
N ASN A 26 6.71 -4.83 -11.49
CA ASN A 26 6.28 -4.31 -10.20
C ASN A 26 7.51 -4.15 -9.29
N ILE A 27 7.77 -2.92 -8.84
CA ILE A 27 8.89 -2.57 -7.97
C ILE A 27 8.45 -2.26 -6.53
N ALA A 28 7.17 -1.98 -6.30
CA ALA A 28 6.62 -1.75 -4.96
C ALA A 28 5.09 -1.80 -4.93
N TRP A 29 4.52 -1.98 -3.76
CA TRP A 29 3.08 -1.83 -3.55
C TRP A 29 2.77 -1.19 -2.20
N TYR A 30 1.75 -0.34 -2.19
CA TYR A 30 1.22 0.32 -0.99
C TYR A 30 -0.13 -0.29 -0.63
N ASP A 31 -0.27 -0.71 0.62
CA ASP A 31 -1.54 -1.11 1.20
C ASP A 31 -2.08 0.06 2.02
N ARG A 32 -3.18 0.67 1.53
CA ARG A 32 -3.75 1.85 2.18
C ARG A 32 -4.51 1.51 3.45
N GLU A 33 -4.96 0.27 3.59
CA GLU A 33 -5.68 -0.20 4.77
C GLU A 33 -4.71 -0.32 5.96
N ALA A 34 -3.52 -0.86 5.71
CA ALA A 34 -2.44 -0.98 6.69
C ALA A 34 -1.51 0.24 6.74
N GLY A 35 -1.62 1.21 5.82
CA GLY A 35 -0.72 2.35 5.72
C GLY A 35 0.74 1.92 5.48
N ARG A 36 0.97 0.93 4.61
CA ARG A 36 2.28 0.27 4.48
C ARG A 36 2.78 0.17 3.04
N VAL A 37 4.05 0.50 2.82
CA VAL A 37 4.74 0.29 1.54
C VAL A 37 5.65 -0.93 1.63
N ASN A 38 5.43 -1.89 0.74
CA ASN A 38 6.35 -3.00 0.49
C ASN A 38 7.16 -2.69 -0.76
N LEU A 39 8.46 -2.51 -0.57
CA LEU A 39 9.41 -2.33 -1.66
C LEU A 39 9.87 -3.71 -2.12
N LEU A 40 9.72 -3.99 -3.42
CA LEU A 40 10.27 -5.17 -4.08
C LEU A 40 11.64 -4.87 -4.71
N SER A 41 11.96 -3.59 -4.90
CA SER A 41 13.25 -3.12 -5.42
C SER A 41 13.70 -1.88 -4.67
N GLU A 42 14.74 -2.03 -3.84
CA GLU A 42 15.28 -0.95 -3.02
C GLU A 42 16.00 0.11 -3.86
N GLU A 43 16.54 -0.28 -5.02
CA GLU A 43 17.21 0.62 -5.97
C GLU A 43 16.32 1.78 -6.43
N HIS A 44 14.99 1.58 -6.45
CA HIS A 44 14.01 2.58 -6.90
C HIS A 44 13.18 3.12 -5.73
N ARG A 45 13.65 2.95 -4.49
CA ARG A 45 12.93 3.36 -3.27
C ARG A 45 12.54 4.83 -3.30
N GLU A 46 13.46 5.71 -3.69
CA GLU A 46 13.23 7.15 -3.67
C GLU A 46 12.17 7.56 -4.70
N ASP A 47 12.25 7.06 -5.93
CA ASP A 47 11.24 7.28 -6.96
C ASP A 47 9.87 6.71 -6.56
N VAL A 48 9.83 5.54 -5.93
CA VAL A 48 8.60 4.92 -5.42
C VAL A 48 7.96 5.80 -4.34
N LEU A 49 8.76 6.30 -3.39
CA LEU A 49 8.26 7.18 -2.34
C LEU A 49 7.80 8.53 -2.90
N ALA A 50 8.50 9.06 -3.90
CA ALA A 50 8.11 10.29 -4.58
C ALA A 50 6.76 10.14 -5.31
N VAL A 51 6.55 9.03 -6.03
CA VAL A 51 5.29 8.80 -6.77
C VAL A 51 4.12 8.41 -5.85
N LEU A 52 4.41 7.73 -4.72
CA LEU A 52 3.41 7.39 -3.72
C LEU A 52 3.08 8.55 -2.78
N GLY A 53 3.98 9.53 -2.63
CA GLY A 53 3.80 10.72 -1.79
C GLY A 53 2.40 11.34 -1.81
N PRO A 54 1.79 11.63 -2.99
CA PRO A 54 0.44 12.20 -3.04
C PRO A 54 -0.69 11.24 -2.63
N PHE A 55 -0.46 9.92 -2.67
CA PHE A 55 -1.45 8.91 -2.27
C PHE A 55 -1.30 8.48 -0.82
N VAL A 56 -0.13 8.73 -0.23
CA VAL A 56 0.17 8.45 1.17
C VAL A 56 -0.38 9.59 2.01
N THR A 57 -1.50 9.32 2.68
CA THR A 57 -2.23 10.32 3.48
C THR A 57 -1.82 10.34 4.96
N GLY A 58 -0.73 9.67 5.35
CA GLY A 58 -0.33 9.55 6.75
C GLY A 58 1.05 8.92 6.97
N GLN A 59 1.32 8.52 8.22
CA GLN A 59 2.60 7.94 8.63
C GLN A 59 2.77 6.54 8.04
N VAL A 60 3.41 6.47 6.88
CA VAL A 60 3.65 5.20 6.17
C VAL A 60 4.82 4.45 6.76
N THR A 61 4.62 3.16 7.02
CA THR A 61 5.73 2.28 7.37
C THR A 61 6.32 1.67 6.10
N VAL A 62 7.60 1.93 5.85
CA VAL A 62 8.37 1.35 4.74
C VAL A 62 9.24 0.24 5.30
N GLY A 63 9.06 -0.98 4.82
CA GLY A 63 9.93 -2.10 5.20
C GLY A 63 9.21 -3.44 5.34
N PRO A 64 9.99 -4.53 5.45
CA PRO A 64 9.46 -5.88 5.63
C PRO A 64 8.52 -5.92 6.84
N PRO A 65 7.45 -6.73 6.79
CA PRO A 65 6.47 -6.76 7.86
C PRO A 65 7.16 -7.06 9.21
N PRO A 66 6.93 -6.27 10.28
CA PRO A 66 7.28 -6.67 11.62
C PRO A 66 6.50 -7.95 11.85
N VAL A 67 7.24 -8.99 12.20
CA VAL A 67 6.68 -10.29 12.49
C VAL A 67 5.82 -10.12 13.75
N ARG A 68 4.50 -9.99 13.51
CA ARG A 68 3.40 -10.05 14.48
C ARG A 68 3.55 -9.17 15.73
N ALA A 69 2.91 -8.00 15.69
CA ALA A 69 2.29 -7.42 16.88
C ALA A 69 0.79 -7.24 16.60
N ILE A 70 -0.01 -7.99 17.35
CA ILE A 70 -1.46 -8.11 17.30
C ILE A 70 -2.20 -6.82 17.73
N SER A 71 -3.39 -6.53 17.17
CA SER A 71 -4.67 -6.57 17.92
C SER A 71 -5.85 -5.91 17.20
N ALA A 72 -7.03 -6.46 17.54
CA ALA A 72 -8.36 -6.21 17.03
C ALA A 72 -8.86 -4.74 17.10
N GLY A 73 -9.72 -4.38 16.15
CA GLY A 73 -10.46 -3.13 16.11
C GLY A 73 -11.77 -3.27 15.34
N ALA A 74 -12.78 -3.78 16.04
CA ALA A 74 -14.22 -3.62 15.85
C ALA A 74 -14.78 -3.15 14.48
N GLY A 75 -15.56 -4.05 13.87
CA GLY A 75 -16.51 -3.76 12.80
C GLY A 75 -17.76 -4.62 12.88
N THR A 76 -18.20 -5.03 14.07
CA THR A 76 -19.57 -5.56 14.26
C THR A 76 -20.54 -4.40 14.04
N ARG A 77 -20.96 -4.18 12.79
CA ARG A 77 -22.27 -3.57 12.55
C ARG A 77 -23.32 -4.63 12.80
N ARG A 78 -23.96 -4.50 13.96
CA ARG A 78 -25.30 -5.00 14.25
C ARG A 78 -26.23 -4.67 13.08
N ASN A 79 -26.83 -5.68 12.45
CA ASN A 79 -28.15 -5.52 11.87
C ASN A 79 -29.09 -6.44 12.66
N GLY A 80 -29.67 -5.87 13.72
CA GLY A 80 -30.99 -6.31 14.17
C GLY A 80 -32.01 -5.66 13.24
N THR A 81 -32.94 -6.46 12.73
CA THR A 81 -34.20 -5.96 12.17
C THR A 81 -35.28 -6.89 12.74
N PRO A 82 -36.39 -6.35 13.27
CA PRO A 82 -37.40 -7.11 14.02
C PRO A 82 -38.12 -8.17 13.19
#